data_AF-A0A7L5DPM2-F1
#
_entry.id   AF-A0A7L5DPM2-F1
#
_cell.length_a   1.000
_cell.length_b   1.000
_cell.length_c   1.000
_cell.angle_alpha   90.00
_cell.angle_beta   90.00
_cell.angle_gamma   90.00
#
_symmetry.space_group_name_H-M   'P 1'
#
loop_
_entity.id
_entity.type
_entity.pdbx_description
1 polymer ?
#
loop_
_entity_poly.entity_id
_entity_poly.type
_entity_poly.pdbx_seq_one_letter_code
_entity_poly.pdbx_strand_id
1 'polypeptide(L)' 'MDTTKQTKDIIPAMKRGQINSYRPEDIRRWGVERFLQTTTVNEPFFGVFPDFTEAENEVMDALLAEGDKGGV' A
#
# COMPACT_ATOMS: atom_id res chain seq x y z
N MET A 1 21.53 26.14 -8.96
CA MET A 1 20.06 26.28 -8.96
C MET A 1 19.52 25.36 -10.03
N ASP A 2 19.17 24.13 -9.64
CA ASP A 2 18.64 23.07 -10.51
C ASP A 2 17.14 23.26 -10.77
N THR A 3 16.79 24.19 -11.66
CA THR A 3 15.40 24.51 -12.02
C THR A 3 14.70 23.40 -12.82
N THR A 4 15.44 22.44 -13.39
CA THR A 4 14.91 21.33 -14.21
C THR A 4 14.34 20.17 -13.40
N LYS A 5 14.69 20.02 -12.11
CA LYS A 5 14.13 18.97 -11.25
C LYS A 5 12.73 19.33 -10.73
N GLN A 6 12.51 20.61 -10.41
CA GLN A 6 11.25 21.06 -9.79
C GLN A 6 10.01 20.92 -10.70
N THR A 7 10.17 21.02 -12.01
CA THR A 7 9.05 20.93 -12.95
C THR A 7 8.50 19.51 -13.11
N LYS A 8 9.27 18.47 -12.79
CA LYS A 8 8.86 17.07 -12.95
C LYS A 8 7.88 16.58 -11.87
N ASP A 9 7.76 17.29 -10.75
CA ASP A 9 6.90 16.91 -9.62
C ASP A 9 5.57 17.69 -9.60
N ILE A 10 5.37 18.59 -10.56
CA ILE A 10 4.15 19.38 -10.70
C ILE A 10 3.19 18.61 -11.61
N ILE A 11 2.06 18.18 -11.03
CA ILE A 11 0.95 17.60 -11.80
C ILE A 11 0.32 18.71 -12.64
N PRO A 12 0.23 18.58 -13.97
CA PRO A 12 -0.40 19.58 -14.82
C PRO A 12 -1.86 19.83 -14.41
N ALA A 13 -2.26 21.10 -14.35
CA ALA A 13 -3.64 21.46 -14.06
C ALA A 13 -4.56 20.97 -15.19
N MET A 14 -5.75 20.48 -14.82
CA MET A 14 -6.72 20.01 -15.79
C MET A 14 -7.20 21.16 -16.68
N LYS A 15 -7.09 20.99 -18.01
CA LYS A 15 -7.66 21.96 -18.96
C LYS A 15 -9.17 21.75 -19.07
N ARG A 16 -9.97 22.81 -18.90
CA ARG A 16 -11.43 22.77 -19.06
C ARG A 16 -11.80 22.28 -20.46
N GLY A 17 -12.70 21.30 -20.55
CA GLY A 17 -13.20 20.76 -21.81
C GLY A 17 -12.28 19.75 -22.51
N GLN A 18 -11.16 19.36 -21.90
CA GLN A 18 -10.26 18.33 -22.45
C GLN A 18 -10.04 17.20 -21.44
N ILE A 19 -9.97 15.96 -21.96
CA ILE A 19 -9.53 14.80 -21.18
C ILE A 19 -8.01 14.91 -21.04
N ASN A 20 -7.51 15.05 -19.81
CA ASN A 20 -6.08 15.01 -19.56
C ASN A 20 -5.63 13.55 -19.61
N SER A 21 -4.67 13.26 -20.48
CA SER A 21 -4.04 11.95 -20.58
C SER A 21 -2.67 12.01 -19.91
N TYR A 22 -2.40 11.04 -19.05
CA TYR A 22 -1.13 10.90 -18.35
C TYR A 22 -0.47 9.58 -18.75
N ARG A 23 0.86 9.58 -18.82
CA ARG A 23 1.59 8.34 -19.02
C ARG A 23 1.47 7.47 -17.77
N PRO A 24 1.46 6.13 -17.89
CA PRO A 24 1.41 5.24 -16.73
C PRO A 24 2.51 5.51 -15.69
N GLU A 25 3.71 5.88 -16.15
CA GLU A 25 4.84 6.26 -15.30
C GLU A 25 4.54 7.49 -14.43
N ASP A 26 3.86 8.48 -15.01
CA ASP A 26 3.49 9.72 -14.34
C ASP A 26 2.36 9.48 -13.32
N ILE A 27 1.42 8.58 -13.62
CA ILE A 27 0.37 8.14 -12.67
C ILE A 27 0.98 7.41 -11.47
N ARG A 28 1.95 6.51 -11.71
CA ARG A 28 2.62 5.77 -10.62
C ARG A 28 3.36 6.73 -9.69
N ARG A 29 4.12 7.66 -10.26
CA ARG A 29 4.93 8.62 -9.51
C ARG A 29 4.07 9.65 -8.75
N TRP A 30 3.09 10.27 -9.41
CA TRP A 30 2.29 11.33 -8.78
C TRP A 30 1.12 10.82 -7.96
N GLY A 31 0.49 9.73 -8.41
CA GLY A 31 -0.68 9.15 -7.76
C GLY A 31 -0.25 8.19 -6.65
N VAL A 32 0.42 7.10 -7.02
CA VAL A 32 0.68 5.99 -6.09
C VAL A 32 1.76 6.33 -5.07
N GLU A 33 2.95 6.76 -5.51
CA GLU A 33 4.06 7.03 -4.58
C GLU A 33 3.74 8.18 -3.63
N ARG A 34 3.14 9.26 -4.13
CA ARG A 34 2.78 10.41 -3.29
C ARG A 34 1.64 10.09 -2.32
N PHE A 35 0.65 9.31 -2.76
CA PHE A 35 -0.42 8.84 -1.88
C PHE A 35 0.16 7.96 -0.77
N LEU A 36 1.02 7.00 -1.12
CA LEU A 36 1.69 6.15 -0.15
C LEU A 36 2.55 6.97 0.80
N GLN A 37 3.36 7.92 0.33
CA GLN A 37 4.15 8.79 1.22
C GLN A 37 3.27 9.59 2.21
N THR A 38 2.08 10.01 1.79
CA THR A 38 1.18 10.81 2.62
C THR A 38 0.40 9.97 3.63
N THR A 39 0.03 8.74 3.25
CA THR A 39 -0.87 7.88 4.03
C THR A 39 -0.14 6.79 4.80
N THR A 40 1.08 6.45 4.41
CA THR A 40 1.86 5.41 5.07
C THR A 40 2.40 5.96 6.37
N VAL A 41 2.10 5.26 7.47
CA VAL A 41 2.76 5.47 8.74
C VAL A 41 4.20 4.97 8.59
N ASN A 42 5.16 5.91 8.58
CA ASN A 42 6.58 5.59 8.43
C ASN A 42 7.23 5.14 9.76
N GLU A 43 6.50 5.25 10.87
CA GLU A 43 6.95 4.72 12.14
C GLU A 43 6.87 3.20 12.13
N PRO A 44 7.92 2.48 12.57
CA PRO A 44 7.85 1.04 12.66
C PRO A 44 6.72 0.67 13.61
N PHE A 45 5.79 -0.13 13.10
CA PHE A 45 4.70 -0.66 13.91
C PHE A 45 5.26 -1.74 14.83
N PHE A 46 5.76 -1.33 16.00
CA PHE A 46 6.11 -2.23 17.10
C PHE A 46 4.87 -2.54 17.94
N GLY A 47 3.81 -3.03 17.27
CA GLY A 47 2.66 -3.56 17.98
C GLY A 47 3.10 -4.76 18.80
N VAL A 48 2.97 -4.67 20.13
CA VAL A 48 2.94 -5.87 20.97
C VAL A 48 1.62 -6.53 20.66
N PHE A 49 1.64 -7.55 19.80
CA PHE A 49 0.46 -8.36 19.56
C PHE A 49 0.19 -9.17 20.83
N PRO A 50 -1.07 -9.24 21.28
CA PRO A 50 -1.40 -10.15 22.36
C PRO A 50 -1.10 -11.58 21.91
N ASP A 51 -0.56 -12.39 22.81
CA ASP A 51 -0.47 -13.82 22.58
C ASP A 51 -1.88 -14.39 22.40
N PHE A 52 -2.01 -15.37 21.51
CA PHE A 52 -3.25 -16.12 21.38
C PHE A 52 -3.59 -16.81 22.70
N THR A 53 -4.86 -16.76 23.08
CA THR A 53 -5.37 -17.56 24.19
C THR A 53 -5.30 -19.06 23.85
N GLU A 54 -5.31 -19.91 24.87
CA GLU A 54 -5.31 -21.37 24.70
C GLU A 54 -6.46 -21.85 23.81
N ALA A 55 -7.67 -21.29 24.00
CA ALA A 55 -8.83 -21.61 23.17
C ALA A 55 -8.65 -21.18 21.69
N GLU A 56 -8.01 -20.05 21.43
CA GLU A 56 -7.71 -19.61 20.06
C GLU A 56 -6.65 -20.51 19.40
N ASN A 57 -5.67 -20.98 20.17
CA ASN A 57 -4.68 -21.95 19.69
C ASN A 57 -5.34 -23.30 19.35
N GLU A 58 -6.26 -23.80 20.17
CA GLU A 58 -7.00 -25.03 19.88
C GLU A 58 -7.81 -24.93 18.57
N VAL A 59 -8.44 -23.78 18.32
CA VAL A 59 -9.17 -23.53 17.06
C VAL A 59 -8.19 -23.50 15.88
N MET A 60 -7.04 -22.83 16.03
CA MET A 60 -6.02 -22.78 15.00
C MET A 60 -5.46 -24.16 14.69
N ASP A 61 -5.16 -24.97 15.72
CA ASP A 61 -4.65 -26.33 15.56
C ASP A 61 -5.66 -27.24 14.84
N ALA A 62 -6.95 -27.10 15.15
CA ALA A 62 -8.01 -27.82 14.44
C ALA A 62 -8.08 -27.43 12.95
N LEU A 63 -8.01 -26.13 12.65
CA LEU A 63 -7.99 -25.62 11.27
C LEU A 63 -6.75 -26.08 10.50
N LEU A 64 -5.58 -26.09 11.13
CA LEU A 64 -4.35 -26.59 10.52
C LEU A 64 -4.43 -28.10 10.26
N ALA A 65 -4.96 -28.87 11.21
CA ALA A 65 -5.17 -30.31 11.04
C ALA A 65 -6.25 -30.65 9.98
N GLU A 66 -7.18 -29.75 9.71
CA GLU A 66 -8.14 -29.86 8.62
C GLU A 66 -7.52 -29.44 7.27
N GLY A 67 -6.75 -28.35 7.25
CA GLY A 67 -6.03 -27.86 6.07
C GLY A 67 -4.94 -28.83 5.57
N ASP A 68 -4.25 -29.51 6.48
CA ASP A 68 -3.24 -30.54 6.16
C ASP A 68 -3.87 -31.82 5.57
N LYS A 69 -5.17 -32.03 5.80
CA LYS A 69 -5.96 -33.09 5.13
C LYS A 69 -6.47 -32.69 3.75
N GLY A 70 -6.26 -31.43 3.35
CA GLY A 70 -6.77 -30.81 2.12
C GLY A 70 -5.71 -30.43 1.09
N GLY A 71 -4.49 -30.98 1.18
CA GLY A 71 -3.45 -30.80 0.16
C GLY A 71 -3.69 -31.67 -1.07
N VAL A 72 -4.36 -31.12 -2.08
CA VAL A 72 -4.21 -31.48 -3.51
C VAL A 72 -3.46 -30.35 -4.21
#